data_AF-B6U8E9-F1
#
_entry.id   AF-B6U8E9-F1
#
_cell.length_a   1.000
_cell.length_b   1.000
_cell.length_c   1.000
_cell.angle_alpha   90.00
_cell.angle_beta   90.00
_cell.angle_gamma   90.00
#
_symmetry.space_group_name_H-M   'P 1'
#
loop_
_entity.id
_entity.type
_entity.pdbx_description
1 polymer ?
#
loop_
_entity_poly.entity_id
_entity_poly.type
_entity_poly.pdbx_seq_one_letter_code
_entity_poly.pdbx_strand_id
1 'polypeptide(L)'
;MEAHFSSNELIDPRLAGNFTAEGMKELVGLAFQCLNPSSRRRPRMRLVATELDRILETEMSMTTFMGDGTTIVTLGSQLFSS
;
A
#
# COMPACT_ATOMS: atom_id res chain seq x y z
N MET A 1 9.72 21.83 9.32
CA MET A 1 10.94 21.07 8.98
C MET A 1 10.48 20.00 8.02
N GLU A 2 10.40 20.33 6.74
CA GLU A 2 10.16 19.33 5.71
C GLU A 2 11.50 18.64 5.50
N ALA A 3 11.69 17.56 6.22
CA ALA A 3 12.80 16.69 5.94
C ALA A 3 12.43 15.97 4.65
N HIS A 4 13.16 16.29 3.58
CA HIS A 4 13.16 15.57 2.33
C HIS A 4 13.81 14.19 2.56
N PHE A 5 13.15 13.36 3.38
CA PHE A 5 13.55 11.97 3.59
C PHE A 5 13.24 11.23 2.31
N SER A 6 14.28 10.66 1.70
CA SER A 6 14.09 9.64 0.68
C SER A 6 13.31 8.51 1.34
N SER A 7 12.07 8.28 0.91
CA SER A 7 11.18 7.26 1.50
C SER A 7 11.86 5.90 1.65
N ASN A 8 12.87 5.60 0.83
CA ASN A 8 13.62 4.35 0.82
C ASN A 8 14.45 4.09 2.07
N GLU A 9 14.84 5.11 2.85
CA GLU A 9 15.64 4.91 4.07
C GLU A 9 14.78 4.50 5.28
N LEU A 10 13.47 4.73 5.23
CA LEU A 10 12.53 4.44 6.31
C LEU A 10 11.86 3.07 6.16
N ILE A 11 11.98 2.46 4.98
CA ILE A 11 11.29 1.23 4.62
C ILE A 11 12.14 0.03 5.06
N ASP A 12 11.51 -0.91 5.76
CA ASP A 12 12.15 -2.16 6.13
C ASP A 12 12.63 -2.92 4.88
N PRO A 13 13.94 -3.19 4.72
CA PRO A 13 14.47 -3.90 3.56
C PRO A 13 13.86 -5.28 3.34
N ARG A 14 13.35 -5.92 4.40
CA ARG A 14 12.69 -7.23 4.34
C ARG A 14 11.37 -7.21 3.59
N LEU A 15 10.78 -6.03 3.38
CA LEU A 15 9.58 -5.88 2.57
C LEU A 15 9.86 -6.13 1.08
N ALA A 16 11.12 -6.08 0.65
CA ALA A 16 11.57 -6.45 -0.70
C ALA A 16 10.77 -5.80 -1.86
N GLY A 17 10.24 -4.59 -1.65
CA GLY A 17 9.42 -3.90 -2.64
C GLY A 17 8.01 -4.47 -2.83
N ASN A 18 7.52 -5.33 -1.91
CA ASN A 18 6.14 -5.85 -1.89
C ASN A 18 5.15 -4.80 -1.38
N PHE A 19 5.21 -3.61 -1.95
CA PHE A 19 4.32 -2.50 -1.68
C PHE A 19 4.36 -1.53 -2.86
N THR A 20 3.31 -0.76 -3.06
CA THR A 20 3.34 0.34 -4.02
C THR A 20 4.00 1.57 -3.45
N ALA A 21 4.74 2.30 -4.29
CA ALA A 21 5.37 3.54 -3.88
C ALA A 21 4.35 4.58 -3.39
N GLU A 22 3.14 4.60 -3.96
CA GLU A 22 2.07 5.51 -3.56
C GLU A 22 1.51 5.12 -2.18
N GLY A 23 1.10 3.85 -1.98
CA GLY A 23 0.59 3.37 -0.70
C GLY A 23 1.59 3.58 0.44
N MET A 24 2.87 3.32 0.19
CA MET A 24 3.94 3.54 1.17
C MET A 24 4.14 5.02 1.49
N LYS A 25 4.11 5.90 0.48
CA LYS A 25 4.23 7.35 0.68
C LYS A 25 3.08 7.89 1.53
N GLU A 26 1.85 7.46 1.27
CA GLU A 26 0.68 7.86 2.06
C GLU A 26 0.76 7.35 3.50
N LEU A 27 1.18 6.10 3.70
CA LEU A 27 1.37 5.50 5.03
C LEU A 27 2.42 6.26 5.86
N VAL A 28 3.59 6.54 5.27
CA VAL A 28 4.65 7.32 5.92
C VAL A 28 4.16 8.74 6.24
N GLY A 29 3.41 9.37 5.33
CA GLY A 29 2.79 10.67 5.56
C GLY A 29 1.84 10.68 6.75
N LEU A 30 0.97 9.67 6.86
CA LEU A 30 0.05 9.51 8.00
C LEU A 30 0.81 9.29 9.31
N ALA A 31 1.88 8.48 9.29
CA ALA A 31 2.73 8.26 10.45
C ALA A 31 3.37 9.58 10.94
N PHE A 32 3.89 10.41 10.04
CA PHE A 32 4.44 11.72 10.40
C PHE A 32 3.39 12.65 11.02
N GLN A 33 2.15 12.63 10.54
CA GLN A 33 1.06 13.40 11.16
C GLN A 33 0.77 12.92 12.59
N CYS A 34 0.76 11.60 12.82
CA CYS A 34 0.59 11.02 14.16
C CYS A 34 1.72 11.39 15.11
N LEU A 35 2.95 11.53 14.59
CA LEU A 35 4.14 11.89 15.34
C LEU A 35 4.36 13.41 15.48
N ASN A 36 3.40 14.25 15.07
CA ASN A 36 3.57 15.70 15.13
C ASN A 36 3.93 16.15 16.57
N PRO A 37 4.99 16.98 16.76
CA PRO A 37 5.36 17.46 18.09
C PRO A 37 4.22 18.22 18.79
N SER A 38 3.36 18.89 18.02
CA SER A 38 2.16 19.52 18.53
C SER A 38 1.02 18.50 18.63
N SER A 39 0.59 18.19 19.86
CA SER A 39 -0.54 17.28 20.12
C SER A 39 -1.84 17.71 19.43
N ARG A 40 -2.07 19.03 19.27
CA ARG A 40 -3.24 19.58 18.58
C ARG A 40 -3.26 19.34 17.08
N ARG A 41 -2.09 19.06 16.48
CA ARG A 41 -1.94 18.74 15.05
C ARG A 41 -1.98 17.24 14.76
N ARG A 42 -1.98 16.40 15.79
CA ARG A 42 -2.12 14.95 15.62
C ARG A 42 -3.57 14.61 15.25
N PRO A 43 -3.79 13.72 14.28
CA PRO A 43 -5.12 13.29 13.90
C PRO A 43 -5.79 12.52 15.05
N ARG A 44 -7.13 12.55 15.09
CA ARG A 44 -7.90 11.67 15.97
C ARG A 44 -7.83 10.23 15.45
N MET A 45 -7.88 9.26 16.35
CA MET A 45 -7.73 7.85 15.95
C MET A 45 -8.80 7.35 14.97
N ARG A 46 -10.01 7.92 15.02
CA ARG A 46 -11.04 7.66 14.00
C ARG A 46 -10.58 8.05 12.59
N LEU A 47 -9.92 9.20 12.44
CA LEU A 47 -9.37 9.63 11.15
C LEU A 47 -8.21 8.73 10.72
N VAL A 48 -7.34 8.36 11.66
CA VAL A 48 -6.22 7.44 11.39
C VAL A 48 -6.72 6.10 10.85
N ALA A 49 -7.74 5.50 11.47
CA ALA A 49 -8.34 4.25 10.99
C ALA A 49 -8.91 4.42 9.58
N THR A 50 -9.69 5.48 9.33
CA THR A 50 -10.25 5.75 8.00
C THR A 50 -9.17 5.95 6.93
N GLU A 51 -8.08 6.65 7.23
CA GLU A 51 -6.98 6.81 6.28
C GLU A 51 -6.22 5.50 6.05
N LEU A 52 -6.03 4.67 7.07
CA LEU A 52 -5.41 3.35 6.90
C LEU A 52 -6.24 2.44 6.00
N ASP A 53 -7.57 2.42 6.16
CA ASP A 53 -8.47 1.67 5.28
C ASP A 53 -8.34 2.16 3.82
N ARG A 54 -8.34 3.48 3.61
CA ARG A 54 -8.17 4.08 2.27
C ARG A 54 -6.81 3.76 1.64
N ILE A 55 -5.74 3.80 2.42
CA ILE A 55 -4.38 3.46 1.95
C ILE A 55 -4.33 1.98 1.55
N LEU A 56 -4.94 1.09 2.35
CA LEU A 56 -5.01 -0.33 2.03
C LEU A 56 -5.81 -0.58 0.74
N GLU A 57 -6.95 0.07 0.57
CA GLU A 57 -7.73 -0.01 -0.68
C GLU A 57 -6.91 0.45 -1.89
N THR A 58 -6.14 1.52 -1.74
CA THR A 58 -5.26 2.05 -2.79
C THR A 58 -4.17 1.05 -3.15
N GLU A 59 -3.48 0.50 -2.15
CA GLU A 59 -2.47 -0.54 -2.31
C GLU A 59 -3.04 -1.77 -3.03
N MET A 60 -4.21 -2.25 -2.61
CA MET A 60 -4.89 -3.37 -3.24
C MET A 60 -5.25 -3.05 -4.68
N SER A 61 -5.81 -1.87 -4.99
CA SER A 61 -6.20 -1.51 -6.35
C SER A 61 -5.04 -1.48 -7.35
N MET A 62 -3.85 -1.09 -6.90
CA MET A 62 -2.66 -0.99 -7.74
C MET A 62 -1.89 -2.30 -7.84
N THR A 63 -1.97 -3.16 -6.82
CA THR A 63 -1.40 -4.52 -6.87
C THR A 63 -2.31 -5.55 -7.53
N THR A 64 -3.62 -5.27 -7.62
CA THR A 64 -4.61 -6.11 -8.31
C THR A 64 -4.82 -5.74 -9.78
N PHE A 65 -4.00 -4.84 -10.35
CA PHE A 65 -3.96 -4.71 -11.80
C PHE A 65 -3.44 -6.02 -12.39
N MET A 66 -4.34 -6.70 -13.10
CA MET A 66 -4.15 -7.98 -13.74
C MET A 66 -2.77 -8.06 -14.37
N GLY A 67 -2.04 -9.14 -14.07
CA GLY A 67 -0.93 -9.54 -14.91
C GLY A 67 -1.39 -9.47 -16.37
N ASP A 68 -0.57 -8.87 -17.20
CA ASP A 68 -0.58 -8.96 -18.66
C ASP A 68 -0.50 -10.42 -19.18
N GLY A 69 -0.33 -11.40 -18.28
CA GLY A 69 -0.60 -12.80 -18.52
C GLY A 69 -2.09 -13.04 -18.81
N THR A 70 -2.41 -13.18 -20.10
CA THR A 70 -3.65 -13.83 -20.57
C THR A 70 -3.86 -15.10 -19.75
N THR A 71 -4.77 -15.07 -18.79
CA THR A 71 -5.15 -16.26 -18.04
C THR A 71 -5.88 -17.16 -19.03
N ILE A 72 -5.17 -18.17 -19.55
CA ILE A 72 -5.80 -19.21 -20.34
C ILE A 72 -6.70 -19.98 -19.38
N VAL A 73 -7.98 -19.61 -19.35
CA VAL A 73 -9.01 -20.39 -18.68
C VAL A 73 -9.29 -21.60 -19.56
N THR A 74 -8.54 -22.69 -19.33
CA THR A 74 -8.83 -23.96 -19.98
C THR A 74 -10.09 -24.55 -19.36
N LEU A 75 -11.10 -24.81 -20.17
CA LEU A 75 -12.32 -25.52 -19.75
C LEU A 75 -11.93 -26.90 -19.20
N GLY A 76 -12.50 -27.29 -18.05
CA GLY A 76 -12.23 -28.60 -17.43
C GLY A 76 -12.45 -29.80 -18.36
N SER A 77 -13.34 -29.65 -19.35
CA SER A 77 -13.59 -30.65 -20.40
C SER A 77 -12.40 -30.88 -21.33
N GLN A 78 -11.45 -29.95 -21.40
CA GLN A 78 -10.25 -30.04 -22.24
C GLN A 78 -9.02 -30.56 -21.48
N LEU A 79 -9.11 -30.75 -20.15
CA LEU A 79 -8.02 -31.26 -19.33
C LEU A 79 -7.93 -32.79 -19.31
N PHE A 80 -9.00 -33.46 -19.72
CA PHE A 80 -9.10 -34.93 -19.70
C PHE A 80 -9.63 -35.46 -21.04
N SER A 81 -8.91 -35.21 -22.13
CA SER A 81 -9.08 -36.01 -23.35
C SER A 81 -8.04 -37.13 -23.34
N SER A 82 -8.51 -38.37 -23.23
CA SER A 82 -7.71 -39.59 -23.44
C SER A 82 -7.31 -39.76 -24.90
#